data_AF-M0PQ71-F1
#
_entry.id   AF-M0PQ71-F1
#
_cell.length_a   1.000
_cell.length_b   1.000
_cell.length_c   1.000
_cell.angle_alpha   90.00
_cell.angle_beta   90.00
_cell.angle_gamma   90.00
#
_symmetry.space_group_name_H-M   'P 1'
#
loop_
_entity.id
_entity.type
_entity.pdbx_description
1 polymer ?
#
loop_
_entity_poly.entity_id
_entity_poly.type
_entity_poly.pdbx_seq_one_letter_code
_entity_poly.pdbx_strand_id
1 'polypeptide(L)'
;MVGVTLGVAGVATVTVLLALSAFFSSSETAIFSLPAEWFERQAAADDPRGHVLKELHDDPHRLLVTLLVGNNVVNIAISSIVTVLIASYLPPGAAIVATTLCTSFLVLVFGEIVPKAFGLGNAEAWSLRVASPVRLVERVLSPLITLFDGITRRMNAYISGDANIEKPYTD
;
A
#
# COMPACT_ATOMS: atom_id res chain seq x y z
N MET A 1 -15.98 -19.98 -22.32
CA MET A 1 -14.71 -20.59 -21.89
C MET A 1 -13.61 -19.56 -22.08
N VAL A 2 -12.94 -19.14 -21.00
CA VAL A 2 -11.72 -18.34 -21.12
C VAL A 2 -10.69 -19.22 -21.83
N GLY A 3 -10.12 -18.75 -22.94
CA GLY A 3 -9.12 -19.53 -23.67
C GLY A 3 -7.91 -19.83 -22.78
N VAL A 4 -7.24 -20.96 -23.00
CA VAL A 4 -6.06 -21.38 -22.20
C VAL A 4 -5.02 -20.25 -22.09
N THR A 5 -4.82 -19.50 -23.17
CA THR A 5 -3.94 -18.32 -23.22
C THR A 5 -4.36 -17.22 -22.24
N LEU A 6 -5.66 -16.93 -22.13
CA LEU A 6 -6.19 -15.93 -21.21
C LEU A 6 -6.13 -16.43 -19.75
N GLY A 7 -6.31 -17.73 -19.52
CA GLY A 7 -6.13 -18.33 -18.20
C GLY A 7 -4.68 -18.20 -17.70
N VAL A 8 -3.71 -18.58 -18.55
CA VAL A 8 -2.28 -18.46 -18.23
C VAL A 8 -1.87 -17.01 -18.05
N ALA A 9 -2.30 -16.11 -18.94
CA ALA A 9 -2.02 -14.69 -18.81
C ALA A 9 -2.61 -14.10 -17.53
N GLY A 10 -3.83 -14.51 -17.14
CA GLY A 10 -4.48 -14.06 -15.91
C GLY A 10 -3.72 -14.51 -14.66
N VAL A 11 -3.31 -15.78 -14.59
CA VAL A 11 -2.50 -16.29 -13.47
C VAL A 11 -1.16 -15.56 -13.38
N ALA A 12 -0.45 -15.39 -14.50
CA ALA A 12 0.82 -14.65 -14.53
C ALA A 12 0.64 -13.20 -14.06
N THR A 13 -0.44 -12.55 -14.49
CA THR A 13 -0.77 -11.18 -14.07
C THR A 13 -1.05 -11.12 -12.56
N VAL A 14 -1.82 -12.07 -12.02
CA VAL A 14 -2.09 -12.16 -10.57
C VAL A 14 -0.80 -12.37 -9.78
N THR A 15 0.14 -13.21 -10.26
CA THR A 15 1.44 -13.40 -9.61
C THR A 15 2.25 -12.10 -9.55
N VAL A 16 2.30 -11.35 -10.64
CA VAL A 16 2.98 -10.04 -10.68
C VAL A 16 2.31 -9.05 -9.73
N LEU A 17 0.98 -8.99 -9.74
CA LEU A 17 0.23 -8.12 -8.84
C LEU A 17 0.42 -8.50 -7.37
N LEU A 18 0.44 -9.79 -7.02
CA LEU A 18 0.75 -10.22 -5.65
C LEU A 18 2.15 -9.79 -5.22
N ALA A 19 3.15 -9.86 -6.11
CA ALA A 19 4.48 -9.36 -5.82
C ALA A 19 4.49 -7.83 -5.60
N LEU A 20 3.69 -7.08 -6.34
CA LEU A 20 3.52 -5.63 -6.13
C LEU A 20 2.81 -5.32 -4.80
N SER A 21 1.76 -6.04 -4.44
CA SER A 21 1.09 -5.90 -3.14
C SER A 21 2.06 -6.19 -2.00
N ALA A 22 2.81 -7.29 -2.11
CA ALA A 22 3.86 -7.66 -1.16
C ALA A 22 4.92 -6.57 -1.03
N PHE A 23 5.34 -5.97 -2.15
CA PHE A 23 6.27 -4.84 -2.14
C PHE A 23 5.73 -3.66 -1.35
N PHE A 24 4.50 -3.20 -1.60
CA PHE A 24 3.91 -2.06 -0.88
C PHE A 24 3.77 -2.34 0.62
N SER A 25 3.23 -3.50 0.95
CA SER A 25 2.93 -3.91 2.31
C SER A 25 4.19 -4.12 3.17
N SER A 26 5.22 -4.75 2.58
CA SER A 26 6.53 -4.91 3.23
C SER A 26 7.28 -3.57 3.37
N SER A 27 7.18 -2.68 2.38
CA SER A 27 7.79 -1.34 2.42
C SER A 27 7.18 -0.49 3.53
N GLU A 28 5.85 -0.49 3.66
CA GLU A 28 5.14 0.20 4.74
C GLU A 28 5.64 -0.26 6.10
N THR A 29 5.62 -1.56 6.36
CA THR A 29 6.02 -2.09 7.67
C THR A 29 7.50 -1.86 7.95
N ALA A 30 8.37 -2.03 6.94
CA ALA A 30 9.80 -1.79 7.11
C ALA A 30 10.08 -0.33 7.49
N ILE A 31 9.56 0.64 6.72
CA ILE A 31 9.84 2.05 6.93
C ILE A 31 9.23 2.55 8.25
N PHE A 32 7.96 2.24 8.52
CA PHE A 32 7.27 2.74 9.72
C PHE A 32 7.68 2.01 11.02
N SER A 33 8.44 0.91 10.94
CA SER A 33 8.96 0.23 12.14
C SER A 33 10.29 0.81 12.64
N LEU A 34 10.96 1.64 11.84
CA LEU A 34 12.27 2.21 12.19
C LEU A 34 12.12 3.50 13.00
N PRO A 35 13.03 3.76 13.96
CA PRO A 35 13.00 4.98 14.75
C PRO A 35 13.54 6.18 13.96
N ALA A 36 13.07 7.39 14.28
CA ALA A 36 13.41 8.62 13.55
C ALA A 36 14.94 8.85 13.45
N GLU A 37 15.70 8.53 14.50
CA GLU A 37 17.15 8.72 14.57
C GLU A 37 17.90 7.80 13.60
N TRP A 38 17.28 6.70 13.15
CA TRP A 38 17.88 5.84 12.13
C TRP A 38 17.90 6.53 10.76
N PHE A 39 16.86 7.28 10.39
CA PHE A 39 16.80 8.03 9.13
C PHE A 39 17.83 9.15 9.09
N GLU A 40 18.02 9.87 10.20
CA GLU A 40 19.05 10.92 10.30
C GLU A 40 20.45 10.36 10.10
N ARG A 41 20.76 9.23 10.76
CA ARG A 41 22.06 8.56 10.61
C ARG A 41 22.28 8.11 9.17
N GLN A 42 21.26 7.56 8.52
CA GLN A 42 21.39 7.05 7.17
C GLN A 42 21.50 8.17 6.12
N ALA A 43 20.90 9.34 6.37
CA ALA A 43 21.07 10.52 5.53
C ALA A 43 22.41 11.24 5.74
N ALA A 44 23.06 11.04 6.88
CA ALA A 44 24.42 11.54 7.11
C ALA A 44 25.51 10.61 6.51
N ALA A 45 25.14 9.41 6.08
CA ALA A 45 26.04 8.46 5.42
C ALA A 45 26.21 8.79 3.93
N ASP A 46 27.30 8.32 3.32
CA ASP A 46 27.61 8.48 1.89
C ASP A 46 26.80 7.49 1.00
N ASP A 47 25.50 7.35 1.27
CA ASP A 47 24.57 6.55 0.46
C ASP A 47 23.40 7.41 -0.03
N PRO A 48 23.26 7.67 -1.34
CA PRO A 48 22.14 8.43 -1.91
C PRO A 48 20.76 7.90 -1.53
N ARG A 49 20.63 6.59 -1.24
CA ARG A 49 19.36 5.98 -0.83
C ARG A 49 18.90 6.48 0.53
N GLY A 50 19.85 6.80 1.41
CA GLY A 50 19.56 7.36 2.74
C GLY A 50 18.87 8.72 2.65
N HIS A 51 19.35 9.58 1.76
CA HIS A 51 18.71 10.88 1.50
C HIS A 51 17.28 10.73 0.97
N VAL A 52 17.07 9.87 -0.03
CA VAL A 52 15.72 9.62 -0.59
C VAL A 52 14.78 9.07 0.47
N LEU A 53 15.27 8.14 1.30
CA LEU A 53 14.48 7.54 2.35
C LEU A 53 14.12 8.55 3.45
N LYS A 54 15.03 9.44 3.80
CA LYS A 54 14.76 10.55 4.71
C LYS A 54 13.72 11.51 4.13
N GLU A 55 13.83 11.89 2.86
CA GLU A 55 12.81 12.75 2.21
C GLU A 55 11.42 12.11 2.22
N LEU A 56 11.32 10.79 2.08
CA LEU A 56 10.05 10.05 2.21
C LEU A 56 9.53 10.06 3.65
N HIS A 57 10.43 9.87 4.63
CA HIS A 57 10.09 9.86 6.05
C HIS A 57 9.67 11.25 6.57
N ASP A 58 10.25 12.34 6.04
CA ASP A 58 9.97 13.71 6.46
C ASP A 58 8.53 14.16 6.10
N ASP A 59 7.85 13.46 5.17
CA ASP A 59 6.41 13.60 4.91
C ASP A 59 5.69 12.24 5.11
N PRO A 60 5.50 11.81 6.37
CA PRO A 60 4.99 10.49 6.68
C PRO A 60 3.52 10.31 6.25
N HIS A 61 2.75 11.41 6.19
CA HIS A 61 1.37 11.39 5.71
C HIS A 61 1.33 11.05 4.22
N ARG A 62 2.11 11.75 3.39
CA ARG A 62 2.18 11.49 1.95
C ARG A 62 2.74 10.11 1.64
N LEU A 63 3.74 9.66 2.38
CA LEU A 63 4.29 8.31 2.28
C LEU A 63 3.23 7.25 2.60
N LEU A 64 2.51 7.39 3.71
CA LEU A 64 1.45 6.48 4.12
C LEU A 64 0.37 6.39 3.05
N VAL A 65 -0.13 7.53 2.56
CA VAL A 65 -1.14 7.56 1.51
C VAL A 65 -0.62 6.88 0.23
N THR A 66 0.63 7.11 -0.15
CA THR A 66 1.24 6.47 -1.34
C THR A 66 1.21 4.96 -1.24
N LEU A 67 1.70 4.41 -0.13
CA LEU A 67 1.80 2.96 0.07
C LEU A 67 0.42 2.31 0.20
N LEU A 68 -0.50 2.96 0.92
CA LEU A 68 -1.86 2.48 1.12
C LEU A 68 -2.65 2.47 -0.20
N VAL A 69 -2.57 3.54 -0.98
CA VAL A 69 -3.23 3.63 -2.29
C VAL A 69 -2.64 2.62 -3.27
N GLY A 70 -1.30 2.53 -3.33
CA GLY A 70 -0.61 1.56 -4.18
C GLY A 70 -1.04 0.12 -3.89
N ASN A 71 -1.03 -0.27 -2.61
CA ASN A 71 -1.46 -1.61 -2.19
C ASN A 71 -2.93 -1.88 -2.53
N ASN A 72 -3.82 -0.94 -2.21
CA ASN A 72 -5.25 -1.11 -2.42
C ASN A 72 -5.63 -1.22 -3.90
N VAL A 73 -5.02 -0.41 -4.77
CA VAL A 73 -5.25 -0.49 -6.22
C VAL A 73 -4.83 -1.86 -6.75
N VAL A 74 -3.67 -2.35 -6.33
CA VAL A 74 -3.17 -3.67 -6.71
C VAL A 74 -4.10 -4.78 -6.19
N ASN A 75 -4.56 -4.71 -4.94
CA ASN A 75 -5.47 -5.69 -4.36
C ASN A 75 -6.82 -5.75 -5.06
N ILE A 76 -7.37 -4.59 -5.43
CA ILE A 76 -8.61 -4.50 -6.23
C ILE A 76 -8.39 -5.10 -7.63
N ALA A 77 -7.23 -4.86 -8.26
CA ALA A 77 -6.89 -5.46 -9.54
C ALA A 77 -6.78 -7.00 -9.45
N ILE A 78 -6.14 -7.53 -8.40
CA ILE A 78 -6.09 -8.98 -8.13
C ILE A 78 -7.50 -9.54 -8.03
N SER A 79 -8.34 -8.94 -7.17
CA SER A 79 -9.73 -9.37 -6.98
C SER A 79 -10.51 -9.38 -8.28
N SER A 80 -10.37 -8.33 -9.09
CA SER A 80 -11.07 -8.21 -10.37
C SER A 80 -10.67 -9.32 -11.36
N ILE A 81 -9.35 -9.59 -11.49
CA ILE A 81 -8.85 -10.61 -12.41
C ILE A 81 -9.23 -12.01 -11.93
N VAL A 82 -9.05 -12.30 -10.63
CA VAL A 82 -9.41 -13.59 -10.05
C VAL A 82 -10.91 -13.86 -10.21
N THR A 83 -11.75 -12.84 -10.04
CA THR A 83 -13.20 -12.94 -10.30
C THR A 83 -13.48 -13.39 -11.72
N VAL A 84 -12.88 -12.75 -12.72
CA VAL A 84 -13.08 -13.09 -14.14
C VAL A 84 -12.59 -14.50 -14.45
N LEU A 85 -11.45 -14.90 -13.88
CA LEU A 85 -10.91 -16.25 -14.07
C LEU A 85 -11.86 -17.30 -13.50
N ILE A 86 -12.28 -17.17 -12.25
CA ILE A 86 -13.11 -18.16 -11.55
C ILE A 86 -14.53 -18.22 -12.10
N ALA A 87 -15.13 -17.05 -12.40
CA ALA A 87 -16.48 -16.98 -12.96
C ALA A 87 -16.62 -17.67 -14.32
N SER A 88 -15.51 -17.92 -15.02
CA SER A 88 -15.53 -18.65 -16.29
C SER A 88 -15.63 -20.17 -16.17
N TYR A 89 -15.42 -20.72 -14.97
CA TYR A 89 -15.41 -22.15 -14.69
C TYR A 89 -16.49 -22.61 -13.70
N LEU A 90 -17.05 -21.69 -12.90
CA LEU A 90 -18.01 -22.01 -11.84
C LEU A 90 -19.37 -21.34 -12.08
N PRO A 91 -20.48 -21.96 -11.64
CA PRO A 91 -21.78 -21.29 -11.58
C PRO A 91 -21.74 -20.04 -10.70
N PRO A 92 -22.57 -19.01 -10.94
CA PRO A 92 -22.45 -17.70 -10.30
C PRO A 92 -22.36 -17.73 -8.76
N GLY A 93 -23.22 -18.49 -8.09
CA GLY A 93 -23.21 -18.58 -6.62
C GLY A 93 -21.93 -19.21 -6.07
N ALA A 94 -21.44 -20.28 -6.70
CA ALA A 94 -20.19 -20.93 -6.30
C ALA A 94 -18.96 -20.08 -6.66
N ALA A 95 -19.00 -19.37 -7.80
CA ALA A 95 -17.94 -18.48 -8.24
C ALA A 95 -17.72 -17.32 -7.26
N ILE A 96 -18.79 -16.71 -6.72
CA ILE A 96 -18.69 -15.65 -5.72
C ILE A 96 -17.97 -16.15 -4.46
N VAL A 97 -18.42 -17.28 -3.90
CA VAL A 97 -17.82 -17.85 -2.69
C VAL A 97 -16.35 -18.24 -2.93
N ALA A 98 -16.07 -18.94 -4.04
CA ALA A 98 -14.72 -19.36 -4.39
C ALA A 98 -13.79 -18.16 -4.61
N THR A 99 -14.25 -17.13 -5.31
CA THR A 99 -13.47 -15.91 -5.57
C THR A 99 -13.16 -15.17 -4.28
N THR A 100 -14.16 -14.96 -3.42
CA THR A 100 -13.98 -14.25 -2.16
C THR A 100 -12.97 -14.96 -1.26
N LEU A 101 -13.10 -16.29 -1.10
CA LEU A 101 -12.18 -17.06 -0.26
C LEU A 101 -10.78 -17.13 -0.87
N CYS A 102 -10.67 -17.41 -2.17
CA CYS A 102 -9.39 -17.51 -2.86
C CYS A 102 -8.63 -16.18 -2.86
N THR A 103 -9.30 -15.09 -3.27
CA THR A 103 -8.69 -13.76 -3.31
C THR A 103 -8.28 -13.29 -1.92
N SER A 104 -9.17 -13.43 -0.93
CA SER A 104 -8.86 -13.05 0.45
C SER A 104 -7.65 -13.82 0.97
N PHE A 105 -7.60 -15.13 0.77
CA PHE A 105 -6.46 -15.94 1.18
C PHE A 105 -5.17 -15.49 0.47
N LEU A 106 -5.21 -15.31 -0.85
CA LEU A 106 -4.03 -14.91 -1.63
C LEU A 106 -3.49 -13.55 -1.18
N VAL A 107 -4.36 -12.54 -1.08
CA VAL A 107 -3.97 -11.19 -0.69
C VAL A 107 -3.52 -11.14 0.77
N LEU A 108 -4.30 -11.73 1.68
CA LEU A 108 -3.95 -11.69 3.11
C LEU A 108 -2.64 -12.42 3.39
N VAL A 109 -2.42 -13.61 2.82
CA VAL A 109 -1.20 -14.37 3.11
C VAL A 109 -0.01 -13.79 2.35
N PHE A 110 -0.12 -13.66 1.03
CA PHE A 110 1.03 -13.34 0.17
C PHE A 110 1.20 -11.85 -0.11
N GLY A 111 0.14 -11.05 0.00
CA GLY A 111 0.21 -9.59 -0.17
C GLY A 111 0.41 -8.86 1.16
N GLU A 112 -0.08 -9.40 2.28
CA GLU A 112 -0.11 -8.69 3.56
C GLU A 112 0.69 -9.35 4.68
N ILE A 113 0.24 -10.47 5.23
CA ILE A 113 0.79 -11.07 6.46
C ILE A 113 2.27 -11.45 6.28
N VAL A 114 2.60 -12.25 5.26
CA VAL A 114 3.98 -12.69 5.02
C VAL A 114 4.90 -11.53 4.65
N PRO A 115 4.53 -10.62 3.72
CA PRO A 115 5.37 -9.48 3.38
C PRO A 115 5.59 -8.51 4.55
N LYS A 116 4.58 -8.25 5.38
CA LYS A 116 4.74 -7.40 6.57
C LYS A 116 5.70 -8.01 7.57
N ALA A 117 5.58 -9.33 7.82
CA ALA A 117 6.52 -10.04 8.68
C ALA A 117 7.96 -9.97 8.13
N PHE A 118 8.13 -10.13 6.82
CA PHE A 118 9.44 -9.97 6.17
C PHE A 118 9.99 -8.54 6.31
N GLY A 119 9.14 -7.52 6.05
CA GLY A 119 9.50 -6.12 6.16
C GLY A 119 9.95 -5.75 7.57
N LEU A 120 9.23 -6.23 8.59
CA LEU A 120 9.60 -6.03 9.99
C LEU A 120 10.95 -6.69 10.32
N GLY A 121 11.17 -7.95 9.89
CA GLY A 121 12.40 -8.68 10.16
C GLY A 121 13.64 -8.15 9.41
N ASN A 122 13.44 -7.36 8.35
CA ASN A 122 14.52 -6.84 7.49
C ASN A 122 14.45 -5.31 7.33
N ALA A 123 13.86 -4.62 8.32
CA ALA A 123 13.43 -3.23 8.19
C ALA A 123 14.51 -2.29 7.65
N GLU A 124 15.72 -2.32 8.23
CA GLU A 124 16.82 -1.42 7.84
C GLU A 124 17.23 -1.60 6.37
N ALA A 125 17.59 -2.83 6.00
CA ALA A 125 18.09 -3.12 4.65
C ALA A 125 16.98 -3.06 3.59
N TRP A 126 15.73 -3.42 3.95
CA TRP A 126 14.60 -3.34 3.04
C TRP A 126 14.20 -1.89 2.77
N SER A 127 14.12 -1.04 3.80
CA SER A 127 13.77 0.38 3.67
C SER A 127 14.71 1.12 2.71
N LEU A 128 16.03 0.86 2.79
CA LEU A 128 17.00 1.41 1.84
C LEU A 128 16.79 0.94 0.39
N ARG A 129 16.45 -0.35 0.21
CA ARG A 129 16.24 -0.92 -1.13
C ARG A 129 14.98 -0.37 -1.79
N VAL A 130 13.92 -0.13 -1.01
CA VAL A 130 12.63 0.32 -1.54
C VAL A 130 12.50 1.84 -1.64
N ALA A 131 13.41 2.62 -1.04
CA ALA A 131 13.37 4.08 -1.05
C ALA A 131 13.16 4.68 -2.44
N SER A 132 14.03 4.39 -3.41
CA SER A 132 13.90 4.96 -4.76
C SER A 132 12.67 4.46 -5.52
N PRO A 133 12.33 3.14 -5.50
CA PRO A 133 11.07 2.66 -6.05
C PRO A 133 9.82 3.33 -5.45
N VAL A 134 9.75 3.48 -4.13
CA VAL A 134 8.62 4.14 -3.46
C VAL A 134 8.53 5.61 -3.86
N ARG A 135 9.65 6.33 -3.93
CA ARG A 135 9.71 7.73 -4.41
C ARG A 135 9.19 7.88 -5.84
N LEU A 136 9.48 6.92 -6.71
CA LEU A 136 8.93 6.90 -8.07
C LEU A 136 7.41 6.73 -8.04
N VAL A 137 6.90 5.78 -7.24
CA VAL A 137 5.45 5.57 -7.10
C VAL A 137 4.76 6.80 -6.52
N GLU A 138 5.33 7.40 -5.48
CA GLU A 138 4.84 8.65 -4.87
C GLU A 138 4.74 9.78 -5.91
N ARG A 139 5.74 9.94 -6.78
CA ARG A 139 5.72 10.94 -7.86
C ARG A 139 4.64 10.65 -8.90
N VAL A 140 4.46 9.38 -9.30
CA VAL A 140 3.44 8.97 -10.27
C VAL A 140 2.03 9.12 -9.70
N LEU A 141 1.84 8.78 -8.42
CA LEU A 141 0.56 8.88 -7.71
C LEU A 141 0.27 10.27 -7.15
N SER A 142 1.22 11.21 -7.24
CA SER A 142 1.07 12.58 -6.74
C SER A 142 -0.26 13.27 -7.09
N PRO A 143 -0.80 13.22 -8.34
CA PRO A 143 -2.09 13.86 -8.63
C PRO A 143 -3.24 13.24 -7.84
N LEU A 144 -3.21 11.92 -7.65
CA LEU A 144 -4.22 11.19 -6.89
C LEU A 144 -4.09 11.47 -5.39
N ILE A 145 -2.87 11.56 -4.88
CA ILE A 145 -2.60 11.91 -3.47
C ILE A 145 -3.12 13.32 -3.17
N THR A 146 -2.83 14.30 -4.04
CA THR A 146 -3.34 15.67 -3.86
C THR A 146 -4.87 15.75 -3.90
N LEU A 147 -5.51 14.88 -4.69
CA LEU A 147 -6.96 14.76 -4.70
C LEU A 147 -7.48 14.23 -3.36
N PHE A 148 -6.90 13.14 -2.84
CA PHE A 148 -7.28 12.57 -1.55
C PHE A 148 -7.03 13.55 -0.39
N ASP A 149 -5.92 14.26 -0.37
CA ASP A 149 -5.65 15.30 0.64
C ASP A 149 -6.67 16.44 0.58
N GLY A 150 -7.10 16.83 -0.61
CA GLY A 150 -8.17 17.82 -0.79
C GLY A 150 -9.50 17.35 -0.19
N ILE A 151 -9.87 16.08 -0.43
CA ILE A 151 -11.08 15.47 0.12
C ILE A 151 -10.98 15.37 1.65
N THR A 152 -9.89 14.82 2.17
CA THR A 152 -9.67 14.64 3.62
C THR A 152 -9.72 15.98 4.36
N ARG A 153 -9.06 17.02 3.85
CA ARG A 153 -9.07 18.36 4.46
C ARG A 153 -10.47 18.95 4.49
N ARG A 154 -11.25 18.75 3.42
CA ARG A 154 -12.65 19.21 3.35
C ARG A 154 -13.53 18.44 4.33
N MET A 155 -13.36 17.13 4.45
CA MET A 155 -14.09 16.31 5.43
C MET A 155 -13.72 16.68 6.87
N ASN A 156 -12.43 16.86 7.17
CA ASN A 156 -11.98 17.30 8.49
C ASN A 156 -12.52 18.68 8.85
N ALA A 157 -12.63 19.60 7.89
CA ALA A 157 -13.27 20.90 8.14
C ALA A 157 -14.75 20.77 8.53
N TYR A 158 -15.48 19.77 8.01
CA TYR A 158 -16.85 19.47 8.42
C TYR A 158 -16.91 18.79 9.80
N ILE A 159 -15.95 17.92 10.13
CA ILE A 159 -15.92 17.17 11.39
C ILE A 159 -15.42 18.04 12.56
N SER A 160 -14.41 18.89 12.33
CA SER A 160 -13.85 19.81 13.33
C SER A 160 -14.67 21.10 13.51
N GLY A 161 -15.80 21.25 12.80
CA GLY A 161 -16.68 22.41 12.87
C GLY A 161 -17.35 22.64 14.24
N ASP A 162 -17.28 21.67 15.17
CA ASP A 162 -17.86 21.75 16.52
C ASP A 162 -16.84 22.00 17.65
N ALA A 163 -15.56 22.21 17.35
CA ALA A 163 -14.52 22.49 18.37
C ALA A 163 -14.56 23.93 18.95
N ASN A 164 -15.74 24.58 18.95
CA ASN A 164 -16.00 25.88 19.59
C ASN A 164 -16.71 25.75 20.95
N ILE A 165 -16.61 24.59 21.62
CA ILE A 165 -17.09 24.38 23.00
C ILE A 165 -15.92 24.12 23.95
N GLU A 166 -14.89 24.97 23.91
CA GLU A 166 -14.05 25.21 25.08
C GLU A 166 -13.91 26.72 25.25
N LYS A 167 -14.89 27.31 25.96
CA LYS A 167 -14.61 28.52 26.73
C LYS A 167 -13.84 28.07 27.96
N PRO A 168 -12.63 28.57 28.22
CA PRO A 168 -11.97 28.34 29.50
C PRO A 168 -12.88 28.85 30.61
N TYR A 169 -13.36 27.94 31.46
CA TYR A 169 -14.01 28.30 32.72
C TYR A 169 -12.93 28.73 33.70
N THR A 170 -12.41 29.94 33.51
CA THR A 170 -11.57 30.60 34.50
C THR A 170 -12.03 32.05 34.61
N ASP A 171 -13.01 32.28 35.49
CA ASP A 171 -13.11 33.50 36.29
C ASP A 171 -12.41 33.23 37.63
#